data_AF-A0A7V7BR29-F1
#
_entry.id   AF-A0A7V7BR29-F1
#
_cell.length_a   1.000
_cell.length_b   1.000
_cell.length_c   1.000
_cell.angle_alpha   90.00
_cell.angle_beta   90.00
_cell.angle_gamma   90.00
#
_symmetry.space_group_name_H-M   'P 1'
#
loop_
_entity.id
_entity.type
_entity.pdbx_description
1 polymer ?
#
loop_
_entity_poly.entity_id
_entity_poly.type
_entity_poly.pdbx_seq_one_letter_code
_entity_poly.pdbx_strand_id
1 'polypeptide(L)'
;MNTEIITEVAHETQSGNMTFPEAIGKLMAAGVEYYHVDYMTLRKTCYRPYGEAATLPIKFRDLPRVAAVLSVTGLKAAIADSQEHGQHYRDFSRRAMEAGVQGYFAFLRGRRVVYLGRTGDLHVEWFPDT
;
A
#
# COMPACT_ATOMS: atom_id res chain seq x y z
N MET A 1 -9.41 -6.60 -18.83
CA MET A 1 -9.44 -6.32 -17.38
C MET A 1 -10.85 -5.94 -16.90
N ASN A 2 -11.47 -6.73 -16.03
CA ASN A 2 -12.56 -6.20 -15.18
C ASN A 2 -11.90 -5.40 -14.04
N THR A 3 -11.93 -4.07 -14.15
CA THR A 3 -11.36 -3.14 -13.16
C THR A 3 -12.31 -2.82 -12.01
N GLU A 4 -13.53 -3.37 -12.01
CA GLU A 4 -14.58 -3.04 -11.04
C GLU A 4 -14.12 -3.42 -9.63
N ILE A 5 -13.61 -4.64 -9.45
CA ILE A 5 -13.10 -5.09 -8.14
C ILE A 5 -11.93 -4.23 -7.66
N ILE A 6 -11.01 -3.84 -8.56
CA ILE A 6 -9.86 -3.00 -8.19
C ILE A 6 -10.35 -1.61 -7.75
N THR A 7 -11.35 -1.07 -8.45
CA THR A 7 -11.95 0.24 -8.15
C THR A 7 -12.73 0.20 -6.85
N GLU A 8 -13.53 -0.85 -6.62
CA GLU A 8 -14.26 -1.10 -5.37
C GLU A 8 -13.30 -1.20 -4.19
N VAL A 9 -12.28 -2.05 -4.27
CA VAL A 9 -11.27 -2.18 -3.20
C VAL A 9 -10.59 -0.83 -2.93
N ALA A 10 -10.23 -0.09 -3.97
CA ALA A 10 -9.63 1.24 -3.80
C ALA A 10 -10.60 2.24 -3.14
N HIS A 11 -11.89 2.19 -3.46
CA HIS A 11 -12.91 3.03 -2.83
C HIS A 11 -13.13 2.68 -1.35
N GLU A 12 -13.33 1.40 -1.04
CA GLU A 12 -13.63 0.95 0.33
C GLU A 12 -12.44 1.12 1.28
N THR A 13 -11.21 0.84 0.81
CA THR A 13 -9.99 1.09 1.60
C THR A 13 -9.77 2.58 1.88
N GLN A 14 -10.10 3.46 0.93
CA GLN A 14 -10.00 4.91 1.12
C GLN A 14 -11.13 5.47 1.99
N SER A 15 -12.30 4.83 1.99
CA SER A 15 -13.44 5.19 2.85
C SER A 15 -13.30 4.64 4.28
N GLY A 16 -12.31 3.77 4.52
CA GLY A 16 -12.09 3.14 5.83
C GLY A 16 -13.02 1.95 6.12
N ASN A 17 -13.77 1.48 5.12
CA ASN A 17 -14.76 0.41 5.22
C ASN A 17 -14.18 -0.99 4.99
N MET A 18 -12.90 -1.09 4.62
CA MET A 18 -12.24 -2.35 4.30
C MET A 18 -10.87 -2.38 4.94
N THR A 19 -10.62 -3.44 5.70
CA THR A 19 -9.33 -3.68 6.33
C THR A 19 -8.27 -4.08 5.31
N PHE A 20 -7.00 -3.98 5.69
CA PHE A 20 -5.91 -4.39 4.82
C PHE A 20 -5.99 -5.89 4.43
N PRO A 21 -6.20 -6.85 5.36
CA PRO A 21 -6.33 -8.26 5.00
C PRO A 21 -7.48 -8.55 4.01
N GLU A 22 -8.64 -7.93 4.20
CA GLU A 22 -9.78 -8.07 3.29
C GLU A 22 -9.47 -7.54 1.88
N ALA A 23 -8.83 -6.38 1.80
CA ALA A 23 -8.41 -5.78 0.54
C ALA A 23 -7.43 -6.69 -0.22
N ILE A 24 -6.46 -7.29 0.49
CA ILE A 24 -5.51 -8.23 -0.09
C ILE A 24 -6.23 -9.47 -0.63
N GLY A 25 -7.15 -10.05 0.15
CA GLY A 25 -7.94 -11.21 -0.28
C GLY A 25 -8.74 -10.94 -1.56
N LYS A 26 -9.45 -9.81 -1.63
CA LYS A 26 -10.22 -9.40 -2.83
C LYS A 26 -9.31 -9.18 -4.05
N LEU A 27 -8.17 -8.52 -3.88
CA LEU A 27 -7.23 -8.28 -4.98
C LEU A 27 -6.60 -9.57 -5.50
N MET A 28 -6.25 -10.50 -4.60
CA MET A 28 -5.74 -11.83 -4.98
C MET A 28 -6.80 -12.62 -5.76
N ALA A 29 -8.06 -12.62 -5.31
CA ALA A 29 -9.16 -13.27 -6.01
C ALA A 29 -9.41 -12.67 -7.41
N ALA A 30 -9.15 -11.36 -7.59
CA ALA A 30 -9.20 -10.69 -8.90
C ALA A 30 -7.97 -10.98 -9.80
N GLY A 31 -6.99 -11.75 -9.31
CA GLY A 31 -5.78 -12.09 -10.05
C GLY A 31 -4.73 -10.97 -10.11
N VAL A 32 -4.76 -10.04 -9.15
CA VAL A 32 -3.68 -9.05 -8.98
C VAL A 32 -2.45 -9.76 -8.39
N GLU A 33 -1.29 -9.60 -9.03
CA GLU A 33 -0.05 -10.23 -8.58
C GLU A 33 0.68 -9.34 -7.58
N TYR A 34 0.70 -8.04 -7.86
CA TYR A 34 1.27 -7.00 -7.02
C TYR A 34 0.65 -5.65 -7.32
N TYR A 35 0.82 -4.68 -6.43
CA TYR A 35 0.47 -3.30 -6.70
C TYR A 35 1.56 -2.35 -6.20
N HIS A 36 1.67 -1.21 -6.86
CA HIS A 36 2.54 -0.10 -6.49
C HIS A 36 1.71 1.03 -5.91
N VAL A 37 2.07 1.51 -4.72
CA VAL A 37 1.61 2.78 -4.19
C VAL A 37 2.71 3.81 -4.35
N ASP A 38 2.39 4.90 -5.03
CA ASP A 38 3.27 6.04 -5.27
C ASP A 38 2.70 7.24 -4.49
N TYR A 39 3.37 7.62 -3.41
CA TYR A 39 2.99 8.78 -2.61
C TYR A 39 3.45 10.11 -3.22
N MET A 40 4.38 10.08 -4.18
CA MET A 40 4.83 11.29 -4.88
C MET A 40 3.78 11.78 -5.88
N THR A 41 3.06 10.85 -6.52
CA THR A 41 1.98 11.18 -7.47
C THR A 41 0.58 10.87 -6.95
N LEU A 42 0.48 10.34 -5.71
CA LEU A 42 -0.77 9.91 -5.06
C LEU A 42 -1.56 8.92 -5.93
N ARG A 43 -0.89 7.84 -6.35
CA ARG A 43 -1.46 6.80 -7.21
C ARG A 43 -1.24 5.41 -6.64
N LYS A 44 -2.21 4.54 -6.87
CA LYS A 44 -2.10 3.09 -6.68
C LYS A 44 -2.26 2.41 -8.04
N THR A 45 -1.28 1.60 -8.42
CA THR A 45 -1.30 0.84 -9.67
C THR A 45 -1.31 -0.64 -9.36
N CYS A 46 -2.36 -1.36 -9.73
CA CYS A 46 -2.48 -2.81 -9.55
C CYS A 46 -2.09 -3.51 -10.85
N TYR A 47 -1.25 -4.53 -10.76
CA TYR A 47 -0.71 -5.28 -11.89
C TYR A 47 -1.21 -6.73 -11.87
N ARG A 48 -1.54 -7.24 -13.06
CA ARG A 48 -1.94 -8.62 -13.33
C ARG A 48 -0.95 -9.24 -14.32
N PRO A 49 -1.02 -10.57 -14.57
CA PRO A 49 -0.17 -11.21 -15.57
C PRO A 49 -0.31 -10.58 -16.96
N TYR A 50 0.70 -10.76 -17.82
CA TYR A 50 0.69 -10.32 -19.23
C TYR A 50 0.58 -8.79 -19.45
N GLY A 51 0.98 -7.98 -18.46
CA GLY A 51 1.10 -6.52 -18.62
C GLY A 51 -0.21 -5.75 -18.42
N GLU A 52 -1.28 -6.40 -17.97
CA GLU A 52 -2.51 -5.71 -17.57
C GLU A 52 -2.30 -4.91 -16.27
N ALA A 53 -2.67 -3.62 -16.27
CA ALA A 53 -2.57 -2.76 -15.09
C ALA A 53 -3.73 -1.77 -14.97
N ALA A 54 -4.17 -1.51 -13.73
CA ALA A 54 -5.17 -0.49 -13.39
C ALA A 54 -4.57 0.55 -12.44
N THR A 55 -4.65 1.83 -12.79
CA THR A 55 -4.18 2.94 -11.96
C THR A 55 -5.35 3.71 -11.37
N LEU A 56 -5.34 3.93 -10.06
CA LEU A 56 -6.35 4.66 -9.31
C LEU A 56 -5.69 5.76 -8.47
N PRO A 57 -6.33 6.94 -8.31
CA PRO A 57 -5.82 7.99 -7.44
C PRO A 57 -6.03 7.65 -5.96
N ILE A 58 -5.10 8.10 -5.12
CA ILE A 58 -5.23 8.16 -3.67
C ILE A 58 -5.80 9.54 -3.32
N LYS A 59 -7.06 9.59 -2.86
CA LYS A 59 -7.86 10.80 -2.67
C LYS A 59 -7.90 11.27 -1.22
N PHE A 60 -6.77 11.22 -0.52
CA PHE A 60 -6.66 11.77 0.82
C PHE A 60 -6.29 13.25 0.78
N ARG A 61 -6.96 14.05 1.61
CA ARG A 61 -6.60 15.46 1.84
C ARG A 61 -5.51 15.55 2.90
N ASP A 62 -4.69 16.58 2.79
CA ASP A 62 -3.72 17.00 3.80
C ASP A 62 -2.70 15.91 4.17
N LEU A 63 -2.31 15.09 3.20
CA LEU A 63 -1.16 14.19 3.36
C LEU A 63 0.13 15.01 3.50
N PRO A 64 1.07 14.59 4.36
CA PRO A 64 2.32 15.30 4.59
C PRO A 64 3.24 15.18 3.38
N ARG A 65 4.35 15.92 3.38
CA ARG A 65 5.44 15.63 2.43
C ARG A 65 6.18 14.38 2.88
N VAL A 66 6.66 13.58 1.92
CA VAL A 66 7.54 12.45 2.21
C VAL A 66 8.83 12.97 2.87
N ALA A 67 9.16 12.44 4.05
CA ALA A 67 10.35 12.83 4.78
C ALA A 67 11.63 12.48 4.00
N ALA A 68 12.72 13.19 4.30
CA ALA A 68 13.91 13.11 3.47
C ALA A 68 14.70 11.80 3.60
N VAL A 69 14.60 11.17 4.76
CA VAL A 69 15.33 9.97 5.16
C VAL A 69 14.32 8.94 5.64
N LEU A 70 14.49 7.69 5.22
CA LEU A 70 13.65 6.59 5.70
C LEU A 70 13.97 6.24 7.15
N SER A 71 12.95 6.29 7.99
CA SER A 71 12.96 5.77 9.34
C SER A 71 12.32 4.38 9.35
N VAL A 72 13.15 3.34 9.27
CA VAL A 72 12.67 1.94 9.36
C VAL A 72 11.94 1.70 10.68
N THR A 73 12.39 2.32 11.77
CA THR A 73 11.71 2.24 13.08
C THR A 73 10.31 2.85 13.03
N GLY A 74 10.17 4.06 12.45
CA GLY A 74 8.87 4.72 12.30
C GLY A 74 7.92 3.93 11.39
N LEU A 75 8.45 3.37 10.31
CA LEU A 75 7.70 2.53 9.38
C LEU A 75 7.21 1.24 10.06
N LYS A 76 8.06 0.52 10.80
CA LYS A 76 7.67 -0.70 11.53
C LYS A 76 6.56 -0.42 12.55
N ALA A 77 6.61 0.71 13.24
CA ALA A 77 5.53 1.10 14.14
C ALA A 77 4.20 1.32 13.41
N ALA A 78 4.23 1.90 12.20
CA ALA A 78 3.02 2.08 11.38
C ALA A 78 2.47 0.73 10.88
N ILE A 79 3.35 -0.19 10.47
CA ILE A 79 2.98 -1.54 10.04
C ILE A 79 2.30 -2.31 11.17
N ALA A 80 2.91 -2.31 12.37
CA ALA A 80 2.37 -3.00 13.54
C ALA A 80 0.95 -2.52 13.86
N ASP A 81 0.70 -1.21 13.86
CA ASP A 81 -0.65 -0.66 14.11
C ASP A 81 -1.66 -1.04 13.03
N SER A 82 -1.24 -1.19 11.77
CA SER A 82 -2.11 -1.71 10.71
C SER A 82 -2.44 -3.19 10.87
N GLN A 83 -1.54 -3.98 11.44
CA GLN A 83 -1.72 -5.42 11.63
C GLN A 83 -2.49 -5.75 12.91
N GLU A 84 -2.20 -5.05 14.00
CA GLU A 84 -2.69 -5.36 15.35
C GLU A 84 -3.89 -4.51 15.76
N HIS A 85 -3.95 -3.25 15.30
CA HIS A 85 -4.91 -2.26 15.79
C HIS A 85 -5.90 -1.77 14.72
N GLY A 86 -5.92 -2.41 13.54
CA GLY A 86 -6.88 -2.10 12.47
C GLY A 86 -6.77 -0.68 11.94
N GLN A 87 -5.57 -0.08 11.95
CA GLN A 87 -5.33 1.28 11.48
C GLN A 87 -5.94 1.54 10.10
N HIS A 88 -6.61 2.69 9.96
CA HIS A 88 -7.14 3.14 8.68
C HIS A 88 -6.02 3.43 7.68
N TYR A 89 -6.27 3.10 6.40
CA TYR A 89 -5.29 3.26 5.33
C TYR A 89 -4.77 4.71 5.19
N ARG A 90 -5.60 5.71 5.49
CA ARG A 90 -5.19 7.12 5.52
C ARG A 90 -4.08 7.38 6.55
N ASP A 91 -4.26 6.87 7.76
CA ASP A 91 -3.32 7.11 8.86
C ASP A 91 -2.03 6.31 8.67
N PHE A 92 -2.13 5.11 8.10
CA PHE A 92 -0.98 4.37 7.61
C PHE A 92 -0.21 5.17 6.55
N SER A 93 -0.91 5.70 5.54
CA SER A 93 -0.29 6.48 4.46
C SER A 93 0.44 7.71 4.99
N ARG A 94 -0.20 8.48 5.89
CA ARG A 94 0.40 9.63 6.56
C ARG A 94 1.69 9.24 7.28
N ARG A 95 1.66 8.19 8.11
CA ARG A 95 2.81 7.74 8.90
C ARG A 95 3.93 7.15 8.05
N ALA A 96 3.60 6.44 6.97
CA ALA A 96 4.58 5.93 6.03
C ALA A 96 5.32 7.09 5.33
N MET A 97 4.59 8.14 4.90
CA MET A 97 5.19 9.34 4.30
C MET A 97 6.06 10.10 5.31
N GLU A 98 5.61 10.27 6.55
CA GLU A 98 6.40 10.87 7.65
C GLU A 98 7.65 10.03 7.97
N ALA A 99 7.58 8.71 7.82
CA ALA A 99 8.71 7.81 7.94
C ALA A 99 9.62 7.82 6.71
N GLY A 100 9.34 8.60 5.67
CA GLY A 100 10.21 8.75 4.49
C GLY A 100 9.94 7.76 3.35
N VAL A 101 8.84 7.01 3.40
CA VAL A 101 8.44 6.12 2.31
C VAL A 101 7.92 6.96 1.14
N GLN A 102 8.57 6.88 -0.02
CA GLN A 102 8.09 7.52 -1.26
C GLN A 102 7.03 6.67 -1.97
N GLY A 103 7.09 5.36 -1.76
CA GLY A 103 6.21 4.39 -2.38
C GLY A 103 6.58 2.98 -1.97
N TYR A 104 5.72 2.03 -2.31
CA TYR A 104 5.94 0.63 -1.99
C TYR A 104 5.28 -0.31 -2.98
N PHE A 105 5.83 -1.51 -3.09
CA PHE A 105 5.25 -2.62 -3.83
C PHE A 105 4.74 -3.67 -2.87
N ALA A 106 3.46 -4.00 -2.92
CA ALA A 106 2.92 -5.16 -2.23
C ALA A 106 2.85 -6.34 -3.21
N PHE A 107 3.75 -7.30 -3.06
CA PHE A 107 3.82 -8.52 -3.85
C PHE A 107 2.93 -9.59 -3.21
N LEU A 108 1.70 -9.72 -3.70
CA LEU A 108 0.69 -10.60 -3.10
C LEU A 108 1.08 -12.07 -3.22
N ARG A 109 1.53 -12.49 -4.42
CA ARG A 109 2.06 -13.83 -4.67
C ARG A 109 3.36 -14.09 -3.92
N GLY A 110 4.18 -13.05 -3.75
CA GLY A 110 5.47 -13.11 -3.08
C GLY A 110 5.41 -12.93 -1.56
N ARG A 111 4.19 -12.76 -1.01
CA ARG A 111 3.88 -12.57 0.42
C ARG A 111 4.75 -11.53 1.13
N ARG A 112 4.99 -10.39 0.48
CA ARG A 112 5.82 -9.33 1.04
C ARG A 112 5.46 -7.95 0.52
N VAL A 113 5.81 -6.93 1.30
CA VAL A 113 5.80 -5.53 0.89
C VAL A 113 7.23 -5.02 0.87
N VAL A 114 7.61 -4.31 -0.20
CA VAL A 114 8.89 -3.62 -0.33
C VAL A 114 8.62 -2.13 -0.30
N TYR A 115 9.04 -1.48 0.78
CA TYR A 115 8.96 -0.03 0.96
C TYR A 115 10.25 0.62 0.49
N LEU A 116 10.14 1.75 -0.21
CA LEU A 116 11.27 2.48 -0.79
C LEU A 116 11.33 3.90 -0.22
N GLY A 117 12.53 4.32 0.19
CA GLY A 117 12.86 5.72 0.42
C GLY A 117 13.34 6.42 -0.84
N ARG A 118 13.53 7.75 -0.77
CA ARG A 118 13.90 8.58 -1.93
C ARG A 118 15.34 8.40 -2.39
N THR A 119 16.19 7.81 -1.54
CA THR A 119 17.62 7.58 -1.84
C THR A 119 17.93 6.14 -2.23
N GLY A 120 16.91 5.31 -2.45
CA GLY A 120 17.05 3.90 -2.85
C GLY A 120 17.22 2.92 -1.68
N ASP A 121 17.24 3.43 -0.46
CA ASP A 121 17.06 2.66 0.77
C ASP A 121 15.68 1.99 0.81
N LEU A 122 15.61 0.83 1.47
CA LEU A 122 14.41 -0.01 1.46
C LEU A 122 14.17 -0.75 2.77
N HIS A 123 12.91 -1.12 3.01
CA HIS A 123 12.49 -2.06 4.05
C HIS A 123 11.60 -3.14 3.42
N VAL A 124 11.84 -4.40 3.77
CA VAL A 124 10.99 -5.53 3.35
C VAL A 124 10.19 -5.99 4.56
N GLU A 125 8.87 -5.98 4.41
CA GLU A 125 7.93 -6.54 5.38
C GLU A 125 7.33 -7.82 4.82
N TRP A 126 7.42 -8.92 5.55
CA TRP A 126 6.79 -10.17 5.16
C TRP A 126 5.36 -10.20 5.66
N PHE A 127 4.45 -10.78 4.87
CA PHE A 127 3.14 -11.10 5.40
C PHE A 127 3.30 -12.12 6.52
N PRO A 128 2.47 -12.07 7.59
CA PRO A 128 2.53 -13.06 8.66
C PRO A 128 2.53 -14.47 8.09
N ASP A 129 3.40 -15.33 8.62
CA ASP A 129 3.29 -16.75 8.37
C ASP A 129 2.00 -17.24 9.05
N THR A 130 1.17 -17.94 8.28
CA THR A 130 -0.02 -18.64 8.79
C THR A 130 0.36 -19.78 9.70
#